data_AF-A0A2V8SNY0-F1
#
_entry.id   AF-A0A2V8SNY0-F1
#
_cell.length_a   1.000
_cell.length_b   1.000
_cell.length_c   1.000
_cell.angle_alpha   90.00
_cell.angle_beta   90.00
_cell.angle_gamma   90.00
#
_symmetry.space_group_name_H-M   'P 1'
#
loop_
_entity.id
_entity.type
_entity.pdbx_description
1 polymer ?
#
loop_
_entity_poly.entity_id
_entity_poly.type
_entity_poly.pdbx_seq_one_letter_code
_entity_poly.pdbx_strand_id
1 'polypeptide(L)'
;MSAMQRIIALLPLVLVLACAENVLSQSSGSPTEVWPEFTVNYDPIEKIRLMLAVRKERNEDTPDKTVETTATIIYRIRPLVRNMLFNDDENDNEKKYALSLAANWEYSRSFGNTLRNENRIMLDATPRYKIRGGILIENRLRLEIRFRGDGSRDYWFRDRVRFEKRFQIKKFRFSPFAYVEPIWGWQANSWNRNLLSAGTEIALVRKRARLDFYYLRKNCDTCDFADVNAIGMNLHLFFGKR
;
A
#
# COMPACT_ATOMS: atom_id res chain seq x y z
N MET A 1 -1.41 10.97 27.15
CA MET A 1 -0.55 10.07 26.33
C MET A 1 0.70 9.75 27.12
N SER A 2 0.98 8.48 27.37
CA SER A 2 2.20 8.07 28.08
C SER A 2 3.44 8.35 27.21
N ALA A 3 4.62 8.49 27.83
CA ALA A 3 5.87 8.76 27.13
C ALA A 3 6.15 7.73 26.00
N MET A 4 5.79 6.46 26.22
CA MET A 4 5.93 5.38 25.25
C MET A 4 5.05 5.57 24.00
N GLN A 5 3.85 6.13 24.13
CA GLN A 5 2.99 6.45 22.99
C GLN A 5 3.52 7.61 22.14
N ARG A 6 4.28 8.53 22.74
CA ARG A 6 4.92 9.64 22.01
C ARG A 6 6.10 9.12 21.19
N ILE A 7 6.91 8.22 21.73
CA ILE A 7 8.06 7.64 21.03
C ILE A 7 7.61 6.82 19.81
N ILE A 8 6.58 5.98 19.96
CA ILE A 8 6.04 5.16 18.85
C ILE A 8 5.42 6.03 17.75
N ALA A 9 4.78 7.15 18.10
CA ALA A 9 4.20 8.07 17.12
C ALA A 9 5.26 8.95 16.41
N LEU A 10 6.39 9.23 17.05
CA LEU A 10 7.47 10.06 16.50
C LEU A 10 8.43 9.27 15.61
N LEU A 11 8.61 7.97 15.84
CA LEU A 11 9.47 7.12 15.01
C LEU A 11 9.13 7.17 13.50
N PRO A 12 7.87 6.99 13.06
CA PRO A 12 7.52 7.09 11.64
C PRO A 12 7.72 8.51 11.11
N LEU A 13 7.52 9.55 11.93
CA LEU A 13 7.76 10.94 11.51
C LEU A 13 9.25 11.21 11.26
N VAL A 14 10.12 10.66 12.11
CA VAL A 14 11.59 10.76 11.94
C VAL A 14 12.06 10.00 10.71
N LEU A 15 11.52 8.80 10.44
CA LEU A 15 11.80 8.07 9.21
C LEU A 15 11.33 8.83 7.96
N VAL A 16 10.14 9.45 7.99
CA VAL A 16 9.61 10.25 6.88
C VAL A 16 10.50 11.47 6.60
N LEU A 17 10.98 12.16 7.65
CA LEU A 17 11.84 13.33 7.51
C LEU A 17 13.24 12.97 6.99
N ALA A 18 13.81 11.84 7.43
CA ALA A 18 15.10 11.35 6.95
C ALA A 18 15.07 10.94 5.45
N CYS A 19 13.92 10.49 4.95
CA CYS A 19 13.76 10.11 3.54
C CYS A 19 13.34 11.27 2.61
N ALA A 20 12.99 12.44 3.15
CA ALA A 20 12.41 13.54 2.36
C ALA A 20 13.43 14.34 1.53
N GLU A 21 14.71 14.36 1.92
CA GLU A 21 15.74 15.18 1.24
C GLU A 21 16.00 14.74 -0.21
N ASN A 22 15.80 13.46 -0.54
CA ASN A 22 15.99 12.92 -1.90
C ASN A 22 14.73 13.00 -2.78
N VAL A 23 13.59 13.45 -2.24
CA VAL A 23 12.28 13.34 -2.90
C VAL A 23 11.96 14.49 -3.86
N LEU A 24 12.59 15.65 -3.68
CA LEU A 24 12.19 16.89 -4.37
C LEU A 24 12.91 17.16 -5.69
N SER A 25 13.84 16.29 -6.12
CA SER A 25 14.49 16.44 -7.43
C SER A 25 13.58 15.93 -8.54
N GLN A 26 13.03 16.83 -9.37
CA GLN A 26 12.36 16.45 -10.60
C GLN A 26 13.41 16.18 -11.68
N SER A 27 13.65 14.92 -12.02
CA SER A 27 14.49 14.59 -13.18
C SER A 27 13.69 14.88 -14.46
N SER A 28 14.24 15.71 -15.34
CA SER A 28 13.67 15.93 -16.67
C SER A 28 13.78 14.62 -17.47
N GLY A 29 12.65 13.98 -17.78
CA GLY A 29 12.61 12.73 -18.57
C GLY A 29 11.85 11.55 -17.95
N SER A 30 11.27 11.70 -16.75
CA SER A 30 10.48 10.63 -16.13
C SER A 30 9.22 10.27 -16.95
N PRO A 31 9.05 9.00 -17.38
CA PRO A 31 7.83 8.58 -18.08
C PRO A 31 6.59 8.74 -17.20
N THR A 32 5.48 9.11 -17.84
CA THR A 32 4.15 9.11 -17.22
C THR A 32 3.35 7.91 -17.72
N GLU A 33 2.76 7.15 -16.80
CA GLU A 33 2.02 5.93 -17.09
C GLU A 33 0.61 5.92 -16.49
N VAL A 34 -0.23 5.03 -17.01
CA VAL A 34 -1.58 4.76 -16.48
C VAL A 34 -1.64 3.33 -15.97
N TRP A 35 -1.98 3.17 -14.69
CA TRP A 35 -1.98 1.88 -14.00
C TRP A 35 -3.39 1.47 -13.57
N PRO A 36 -4.06 0.64 -14.38
CA PRO A 36 -5.33 0.07 -13.99
C PRO A 36 -5.12 -1.07 -12.99
N GLU A 37 -5.97 -1.11 -11.99
CA GLU A 37 -6.01 -2.13 -10.97
C GLU A 37 -7.44 -2.58 -10.69
N PHE A 38 -7.56 -3.85 -10.32
CA PHE A 38 -8.84 -4.44 -9.95
C PHE A 38 -8.65 -5.36 -8.75
N THR A 39 -9.48 -5.17 -7.74
CA THR A 39 -9.38 -5.90 -6.47
C THR A 39 -10.72 -6.47 -6.05
N VAL A 40 -10.76 -7.78 -5.81
CA VAL A 40 -11.91 -8.48 -5.23
C VAL A 40 -11.60 -8.83 -3.77
N ASN A 41 -12.52 -8.48 -2.88
CA ASN A 41 -12.42 -8.74 -1.46
C ASN A 41 -13.61 -9.60 -1.02
N TYR A 42 -13.32 -10.69 -0.31
CA TYR A 42 -14.32 -11.57 0.27
C TYR A 42 -14.09 -11.70 1.77
N ASP A 43 -15.09 -11.30 2.56
CA ASP A 43 -15.09 -11.36 4.03
C ASP A 43 -15.97 -12.55 4.47
N PRO A 44 -15.45 -13.80 4.56
CA PRO A 44 -16.27 -14.96 4.98
C PRO A 44 -16.78 -14.83 6.43
N ILE A 45 -15.96 -14.21 7.28
CA ILE A 45 -16.27 -13.83 8.66
C ILE A 45 -15.61 -12.48 8.95
N GLU A 46 -16.04 -11.75 9.98
CA GLU A 46 -15.54 -10.40 10.28
C GLU A 46 -14.01 -10.31 10.43
N LYS A 47 -13.37 -11.33 11.00
CA LYS A 47 -11.93 -11.33 11.31
C LYS A 47 -11.03 -11.73 10.13
N ILE A 48 -11.58 -12.33 9.08
CA ILE A 48 -10.79 -12.89 7.97
C ILE A 48 -11.23 -12.24 6.66
N ARG A 49 -10.26 -11.92 5.79
CA ARG A 49 -10.51 -11.55 4.40
C ARG A 49 -9.63 -12.32 3.45
N LEU A 50 -10.24 -12.73 2.35
CA LEU A 50 -9.56 -13.20 1.16
C LEU A 50 -9.59 -12.06 0.14
N MET A 51 -8.45 -11.76 -0.47
CA MET A 51 -8.33 -10.73 -1.49
C MET A 51 -7.63 -11.29 -2.72
N LEU A 52 -8.16 -10.96 -3.89
CA LEU A 52 -7.53 -11.19 -5.19
C LEU A 52 -7.36 -9.84 -5.87
N ALA A 53 -6.16 -9.55 -6.34
CA ALA A 53 -5.87 -8.32 -7.05
C ALA A 53 -5.15 -8.59 -8.36
N VAL A 54 -5.46 -7.81 -9.39
CA VAL A 54 -4.73 -7.77 -10.65
C VAL A 54 -4.35 -6.33 -10.93
N ARG A 55 -3.08 -6.08 -11.21
CA ARG A 55 -2.57 -4.75 -11.54
C ARG A 55 -1.64 -4.80 -12.74
N LYS A 56 -1.63 -3.70 -13.50
CA LYS A 56 -0.62 -3.45 -14.53
C LYS A 56 0.22 -2.27 -14.09
N GLU A 57 1.52 -2.50 -13.92
CA GLU A 57 2.47 -1.46 -13.54
C GLU A 57 3.80 -1.63 -14.28
N ARG A 58 4.76 -0.75 -13.99
CA ARG A 58 6.15 -0.95 -14.40
C ARG A 58 6.88 -1.82 -13.37
N ASN A 59 7.72 -2.74 -13.86
CA ASN A 59 8.57 -3.58 -13.03
C ASN A 59 9.46 -2.70 -12.13
N GLU A 60 9.79 -3.23 -10.95
CA GLU A 60 10.58 -2.50 -9.97
C GLU A 60 12.10 -2.58 -10.22
N ASP A 61 12.54 -3.53 -11.03
CA ASP A 61 13.95 -3.76 -11.38
C ASP A 61 14.25 -3.46 -12.86
N THR A 62 13.23 -3.29 -13.71
CA THR A 62 13.43 -3.06 -15.16
C THR A 62 12.45 -2.02 -15.70
N PRO A 63 12.73 -1.39 -16.87
CA PRO A 63 11.79 -0.49 -17.51
C PRO A 63 10.58 -1.20 -18.15
N ASP A 64 10.47 -2.53 -18.05
CA ASP A 64 9.39 -3.29 -18.66
C ASP A 64 8.08 -3.16 -17.88
N LYS A 65 6.96 -3.34 -18.56
CA LYS A 65 5.64 -3.38 -17.93
C LYS A 65 5.35 -4.78 -17.42
N THR A 66 4.78 -4.89 -16.24
CA THR A 66 4.35 -6.14 -15.62
C THR A 66 2.84 -6.17 -15.45
N VAL A 67 2.27 -7.38 -15.59
CA VAL A 67 0.98 -7.69 -14.98
C VAL A 67 1.27 -8.51 -13.75
N GLU A 68 0.68 -8.11 -12.63
CA GLU A 68 0.85 -8.75 -11.35
C GLU A 68 -0.50 -9.22 -10.83
N THR A 69 -0.55 -10.46 -10.37
CA THR A 69 -1.72 -11.11 -9.79
C THR A 69 -1.39 -11.48 -8.36
N THR A 70 -2.14 -10.94 -7.41
CA THR A 70 -1.93 -11.17 -5.98
C THR A 70 -3.10 -11.93 -5.37
N ALA A 71 -2.81 -12.93 -4.54
CA ALA A 71 -3.73 -13.55 -3.62
C ALA A 71 -3.31 -13.27 -2.18
N THR A 72 -4.24 -12.82 -1.35
CA THR A 72 -3.95 -12.41 0.03
C THR A 72 -4.97 -12.99 1.00
N ILE A 73 -4.47 -13.43 2.16
CA ILE A 73 -5.28 -13.75 3.34
C ILE A 73 -4.95 -12.73 4.42
N ILE A 74 -5.96 -12.08 4.98
CA ILE A 74 -5.82 -11.05 6.01
C ILE A 74 -6.56 -11.50 7.27
N TYR A 75 -5.88 -11.48 8.41
CA TYR A 75 -6.44 -11.64 9.74
C TYR A 75 -6.50 -10.30 10.49
N ARG A 76 -7.61 -10.03 11.17
CA ARG A 76 -7.86 -8.73 11.82
C ARG A 76 -8.01 -8.85 13.33
N ILE A 77 -7.34 -7.95 14.04
CA ILE A 77 -7.28 -7.91 15.49
C ILE A 77 -7.93 -6.61 15.99
N ARG A 78 -8.95 -6.76 16.84
CA ARG A 78 -9.67 -5.62 17.44
C ARG A 78 -8.76 -4.90 18.43
N PRO A 79 -8.93 -3.57 18.64
CA PRO A 79 -8.19 -2.85 19.67
C PRO A 79 -8.40 -3.50 21.05
N LEU A 80 -7.30 -3.70 21.79
CA LEU A 80 -7.35 -4.19 23.18
C LEU A 80 -7.93 -3.15 24.14
N VAL A 81 -7.80 -1.86 23.82
CA VAL A 81 -8.30 -0.75 24.63
C VAL A 81 -9.43 -0.04 23.89
N ARG A 82 -10.65 -0.14 24.45
CA ARG A 82 -11.92 0.36 23.88
C ARG A 82 -11.94 1.87 23.59
N ASN A 83 -11.00 2.63 24.16
CA ASN A 83 -10.88 4.09 24.03
C ASN A 83 -9.95 4.55 22.88
N MET A 84 -9.36 3.63 22.11
CA MET A 84 -8.74 4.03 20.84
C MET A 84 -9.86 4.35 19.86
N LEU A 85 -10.18 5.64 19.73
CA LEU A 85 -10.83 6.50 18.70
C LEU A 85 -11.47 5.88 17.41
N PHE A 86 -11.62 4.57 17.29
CA PHE A 86 -12.37 3.89 16.26
C PHE A 86 -13.86 3.99 16.63
N ASN A 87 -14.45 5.18 16.42
CA ASN A 87 -15.91 5.23 16.30
C ASN A 87 -16.33 4.17 15.28
N ASP A 88 -17.34 3.40 15.64
CA ASP A 88 -18.00 2.35 14.85
C ASP A 88 -18.62 2.95 13.59
N ASP A 89 -17.77 3.38 12.67
CA ASP A 89 -18.21 3.78 11.35
C ASP A 89 -18.44 2.51 10.55
N GLU A 90 -19.72 2.18 10.43
CA GLU A 90 -20.33 0.94 9.99
C GLU A 90 -19.89 0.43 8.60
N ASN A 91 -19.15 1.25 7.85
CA ASN A 91 -19.10 1.16 6.39
C ASN A 91 -17.75 0.70 5.80
N ASP A 92 -16.70 0.66 6.61
CA ASP A 92 -15.40 0.09 6.22
C ASP A 92 -14.87 -0.78 7.36
N ASN A 93 -15.16 -2.08 7.28
CA ASN A 93 -14.80 -3.04 8.31
C ASN A 93 -13.31 -3.10 8.57
N GLU A 94 -12.46 -2.88 7.57
CA GLU A 94 -11.02 -3.03 7.75
C GLU A 94 -10.44 -1.96 8.69
N LYS A 95 -10.95 -0.74 8.59
CA LYS A 95 -10.45 0.42 9.35
C LYS A 95 -11.01 0.52 10.78
N LYS A 96 -11.77 -0.50 11.23
CA LYS A 96 -12.22 -0.67 12.63
C LYS A 96 -11.21 -1.43 13.50
N TYR A 97 -10.29 -2.16 12.87
CA TYR A 97 -9.33 -3.00 13.56
C TYR A 97 -8.03 -2.23 13.80
N ALA A 98 -7.45 -2.43 14.99
CA ALA A 98 -6.20 -1.77 15.37
C ALA A 98 -4.98 -2.38 14.67
N LEU A 99 -5.07 -3.65 14.27
CA LEU A 99 -4.00 -4.36 13.61
C LEU A 99 -4.59 -5.36 12.60
N SER A 100 -3.98 -5.44 11.42
CA SER A 100 -4.17 -6.57 10.52
C SER A 100 -2.85 -7.25 10.20
N LEU A 101 -2.89 -8.56 10.08
CA LEU A 101 -1.78 -9.40 9.63
C LEU A 101 -2.17 -9.99 8.27
N ALA A 102 -1.28 -9.99 7.30
CA ALA A 102 -1.56 -10.58 6.00
C ALA A 102 -0.44 -11.49 5.51
N ALA A 103 -0.83 -12.57 4.82
CA ALA A 103 0.05 -13.38 4.00
C ALA A 103 -0.38 -13.22 2.55
N ASN A 104 0.56 -12.86 1.69
CA ASN A 104 0.32 -12.58 0.29
C ASN A 104 1.20 -13.49 -0.57
N TRP A 105 0.65 -13.96 -1.67
CA TRP A 105 1.40 -14.53 -2.78
C TRP A 105 1.11 -13.70 -4.03
N GLU A 106 2.15 -13.30 -4.73
CA GLU A 106 2.04 -12.52 -5.96
C GLU A 106 2.82 -13.21 -7.07
N TYR A 107 2.21 -13.32 -8.24
CA TYR A 107 2.85 -13.71 -9.47
C TYR A 107 2.90 -12.52 -10.41
N SER A 108 4.09 -12.15 -10.87
CA SER A 108 4.28 -11.09 -11.86
C SER A 108 4.92 -11.65 -13.12
N ARG A 109 4.48 -11.11 -14.25
CA ARG A 109 5.01 -11.40 -15.58
C ARG A 109 5.24 -10.11 -16.34
N SER A 110 6.45 -9.90 -16.84
CA SER A 110 6.76 -8.76 -17.70
C SER A 110 6.33 -9.02 -19.14
N PHE A 111 5.99 -7.93 -19.82
CA PHE A 111 5.65 -7.89 -21.25
C PHE A 111 6.41 -6.71 -21.87
N GLY A 112 7.11 -6.97 -22.96
CA GLY A 112 8.05 -6.03 -23.56
C GLY A 112 9.22 -6.77 -24.19
N ASN A 113 10.41 -6.16 -24.15
CA ASN A 113 11.60 -6.72 -24.78
C ASN A 113 12.19 -7.87 -23.96
N THR A 114 12.06 -7.83 -22.63
CA THR A 114 12.57 -8.88 -21.75
C THR A 114 11.41 -9.55 -21.02
N LEU A 115 11.24 -10.86 -21.27
CA LEU A 115 10.28 -11.69 -20.55
C LEU A 115 10.91 -12.18 -19.24
N ARG A 116 10.29 -11.79 -18.13
CA ARG A 116 10.64 -12.22 -16.77
C ARG A 116 9.38 -12.59 -16.05
N ASN A 117 9.47 -13.69 -15.30
CA ASN A 117 8.46 -14.11 -14.37
C ASN A 117 9.05 -14.02 -12.97
N GLU A 118 8.26 -13.61 -12.00
CA GLU A 118 8.68 -13.55 -10.61
C GLU A 118 7.52 -13.95 -9.70
N ASN A 119 7.84 -14.77 -8.72
CA ASN A 119 6.92 -15.10 -7.63
C ASN A 119 7.39 -14.36 -6.38
N ARG A 120 6.46 -13.75 -5.65
CA ARG A 120 6.73 -13.08 -4.39
C ARG A 120 5.87 -13.66 -3.29
N ILE A 121 6.45 -13.86 -2.12
CA ILE A 121 5.74 -14.18 -0.89
C ILE A 121 5.93 -13.01 0.05
N MET A 122 4.84 -12.44 0.57
CA MET A 122 4.91 -11.26 1.43
C MET A 122 4.13 -11.48 2.73
N LEU A 123 4.72 -11.03 3.84
CA LEU A 123 4.09 -10.98 5.14
C LEU A 123 3.93 -9.52 5.57
N ASP A 124 2.69 -9.14 5.89
CA ASP A 124 2.36 -7.78 6.28
C ASP A 124 1.88 -7.71 7.73
N ALA A 125 2.33 -6.68 8.44
CA ALA A 125 1.74 -6.22 9.68
C ALA A 125 1.28 -4.77 9.49
N THR A 126 0.03 -4.48 9.83
CA THR A 126 -0.57 -3.17 9.56
C THR A 126 -1.28 -2.62 10.79
N PRO A 127 -0.54 -2.04 11.75
CA PRO A 127 -1.11 -1.26 12.83
C PRO A 127 -1.80 0.01 12.30
N ARG A 128 -2.88 0.40 13.00
CA ARG A 128 -3.70 1.57 12.68
C ARG A 128 -3.96 2.40 13.92
N TYR A 129 -3.93 3.73 13.74
CA TYR A 129 -4.16 4.68 14.82
C TYR A 129 -4.99 5.85 14.29
N LYS A 130 -5.97 6.31 15.07
CA LYS A 130 -6.70 7.55 14.78
C LYS A 130 -6.17 8.66 15.66
N ILE A 131 -5.81 9.78 15.06
CA ILE A 131 -5.37 10.99 15.78
C ILE A 131 -6.49 12.03 15.84
N ARG A 132 -6.27 13.09 16.64
CA ARG A 132 -7.22 14.22 16.75
C ARG A 132 -7.48 14.82 15.36
N GLY A 133 -8.73 15.21 15.10
CA GLY A 133 -9.14 15.74 13.80
C GLY A 133 -9.62 14.69 12.78
N GLY A 134 -9.78 13.43 13.22
CA GLY A 134 -10.39 12.36 12.42
C GLY A 134 -9.46 11.79 11.35
N ILE A 135 -8.15 12.02 11.45
CA ILE A 135 -7.14 11.48 10.55
C ILE A 135 -6.79 10.06 11.02
N LEU A 136 -6.85 9.12 10.09
CA LEU A 136 -6.38 7.75 10.25
C LEU A 136 -4.93 7.66 9.77
N ILE A 137 -4.07 7.10 10.61
CA ILE A 137 -2.71 6.73 10.28
C ILE A 137 -2.67 5.21 10.18
N GLU A 138 -2.19 4.71 9.06
CA GLU A 138 -1.89 3.30 8.82
C GLU A 138 -0.38 3.17 8.59
N ASN A 139 0.25 2.23 9.27
CA ASN A 139 1.65 1.88 9.02
C ASN A 139 1.70 0.40 8.61
N ARG A 140 2.12 0.09 7.38
CA ARG A 140 2.24 -1.28 6.88
C ARG A 140 3.71 -1.64 6.77
N LEU A 141 4.12 -2.57 7.63
CA LEU A 141 5.42 -3.23 7.55
C LEU A 141 5.27 -4.48 6.69
N ARG A 142 6.11 -4.64 5.68
CA ARG A 142 6.09 -5.77 4.74
C ARG A 142 7.47 -6.40 4.63
N LEU A 143 7.53 -7.70 4.84
CA LEU A 143 8.67 -8.54 4.49
C LEU A 143 8.33 -9.29 3.19
N GLU A 144 9.22 -9.23 2.21
CA GLU A 144 9.00 -9.76 0.87
C GLU A 144 10.15 -10.67 0.47
N ILE A 145 9.81 -11.88 0.02
CA ILE A 145 10.75 -12.85 -0.54
C ILE A 145 10.42 -12.99 -2.03
N ARG A 146 11.41 -12.75 -2.87
CA ARG A 146 11.27 -12.73 -4.33
C ARG A 146 12.01 -13.90 -4.95
N PHE A 147 11.33 -14.62 -5.83
CA PHE A 147 11.86 -15.75 -6.59
C PHE A 147 11.77 -15.39 -8.07
N ARG A 148 12.92 -15.09 -8.67
CA ARG A 148 13.01 -14.73 -10.08
C ARG A 148 13.09 -15.98 -10.95
N GLY A 149 12.64 -15.89 -12.19
CA GLY A 149 12.61 -17.01 -13.14
C GLY A 149 14.00 -17.60 -13.48
N ASP A 150 15.08 -16.88 -13.20
CA ASP A 150 16.47 -17.36 -13.33
C ASP A 150 16.95 -18.18 -12.12
N GLY A 151 16.10 -18.39 -11.11
CA GLY A 151 16.42 -19.10 -9.88
C GLY A 151 17.04 -18.21 -8.79
N SER A 152 17.32 -16.94 -9.07
CA SER A 152 17.83 -16.00 -8.08
C SER A 152 16.75 -15.62 -7.06
N ARG A 153 17.22 -15.26 -5.86
CA ARG A 153 16.37 -14.88 -4.72
C ARG A 153 16.79 -13.52 -4.19
N ASP A 154 15.80 -12.73 -3.80
CA ASP A 154 16.02 -11.41 -3.20
C ASP A 154 15.04 -11.18 -2.05
N TYR A 155 15.42 -10.32 -1.12
CA TYR A 155 14.67 -10.05 0.11
C TYR A 155 14.49 -8.56 0.30
N TRP A 156 13.25 -8.14 0.41
CA TRP A 156 12.92 -6.74 0.55
C TRP A 156 12.16 -6.49 1.85
N PHE A 157 12.43 -5.35 2.44
CA PHE A 157 11.63 -4.79 3.52
C PHE A 157 11.02 -3.49 3.05
N ARG A 158 9.71 -3.33 3.26
CA ARG A 158 8.98 -2.10 2.92
C ARG A 158 8.24 -1.60 4.15
N ASP A 159 8.28 -0.30 4.34
CA ASP A 159 7.50 0.37 5.37
C ASP A 159 6.63 1.44 4.73
N ARG A 160 5.30 1.28 4.76
CA ARG A 160 4.36 2.26 4.19
C ARG A 160 3.63 3.00 5.29
N VAL A 161 3.83 4.31 5.38
CA VAL A 161 3.06 5.20 6.25
C VAL A 161 2.00 5.92 5.42
N ARG A 162 0.72 5.67 5.71
CA ARG A 162 -0.44 6.25 5.03
C ARG A 162 -1.26 7.11 5.98
N PHE A 163 -1.62 8.29 5.49
CA PHE A 163 -2.54 9.22 6.14
C PHE A 163 -3.83 9.29 5.34
N GLU A 164 -4.96 9.26 6.03
CA GLU A 164 -6.28 9.34 5.40
C GLU A 164 -7.22 10.20 6.25
N LYS A 165 -8.04 11.00 5.59
CA LYS A 165 -9.14 11.71 6.24
C LYS A 165 -10.43 11.45 5.49
N ARG A 166 -11.51 11.16 6.21
CA ARG A 166 -12.82 10.91 5.61
C ARG A 166 -13.63 12.20 5.52
N PHE A 167 -14.29 12.38 4.38
CA PHE A 167 -15.26 13.44 4.16
C PHE A 167 -16.59 12.85 3.67
N GLN A 168 -17.68 13.46 4.13
CA GLN A 168 -19.02 13.15 3.65
C GLN A 168 -19.75 14.45 3.33
N ILE A 169 -20.17 14.60 2.08
CA ILE A 169 -20.98 15.71 1.59
C ILE A 169 -22.30 15.11 1.09
N LYS A 170 -23.38 15.28 1.85
CA LYS A 170 -24.67 14.62 1.59
C LYS A 170 -24.52 13.09 1.49
N LYS A 171 -24.79 12.53 0.30
CA LYS A 171 -24.65 11.10 -0.03
C LYS A 171 -23.27 10.75 -0.60
N PHE A 172 -22.48 11.74 -0.99
CA PHE A 172 -21.14 11.54 -1.55
C PHE A 172 -20.12 11.36 -0.41
N ARG A 173 -19.34 10.29 -0.49
CA ARG A 173 -18.34 9.92 0.52
C ARG A 173 -17.01 9.68 -0.17
N PHE A 174 -15.99 10.41 0.28
CA PHE A 174 -14.65 10.30 -0.26
C PHE A 174 -13.61 10.45 0.84
N SER A 175 -12.45 9.84 0.63
CA SER A 175 -11.37 9.81 1.61
C SER A 175 -10.04 10.10 0.91
N PRO A 176 -9.61 11.37 0.82
CA PRO A 176 -8.28 11.69 0.36
C PRO A 176 -7.25 11.02 1.26
N PHE A 177 -6.18 10.58 0.63
CA PHE A 177 -5.07 9.93 1.29
C PHE A 177 -3.74 10.35 0.67
N ALA A 178 -2.68 10.19 1.44
CA ALA A 178 -1.32 10.23 0.96
C ALA A 178 -0.49 9.19 1.70
N TYR A 179 0.54 8.66 1.05
CA TYR A 179 1.48 7.76 1.69
C TYR A 179 2.89 7.89 1.12
N VAL A 180 3.84 7.45 1.93
CA VAL A 180 5.22 7.22 1.53
C VAL A 180 5.60 5.78 1.89
N GLU A 181 6.40 5.15 1.04
CA GLU A 181 6.89 3.79 1.24
C GLU A 181 8.37 3.69 0.85
N PRO A 182 9.31 3.92 1.80
CA PRO A 182 10.70 3.51 1.64
C PRO A 182 10.83 1.98 1.54
N ILE A 183 11.80 1.55 0.73
CA ILE A 183 12.07 0.15 0.42
C ILE A 183 13.56 -0.13 0.61
N TRP A 184 13.87 -1.11 1.46
CA TRP A 184 15.21 -1.69 1.60
C TRP A 184 15.28 -2.96 0.75
N GLY A 185 16.26 -3.03 -0.17
CA GLY A 185 16.62 -4.28 -0.87
C GLY A 185 17.89 -4.91 -0.29
N TRP A 186 17.88 -6.22 0.02
CA TRP A 186 19.05 -6.91 0.56
C TRP A 186 20.21 -6.97 -0.44
N GLN A 187 19.93 -7.17 -1.72
CA GLN A 187 20.97 -7.24 -2.75
C GLN A 187 21.75 -5.91 -2.91
N ALA A 188 21.05 -4.78 -2.83
CA ALA A 188 21.67 -3.45 -2.85
C ALA A 188 22.21 -3.02 -1.47
N ASN A 189 21.75 -3.68 -0.40
CA ASN A 189 22.04 -3.35 0.99
C ASN A 189 21.81 -1.86 1.31
N SER A 190 20.70 -1.30 0.81
CA SER A 190 20.44 0.14 0.88
C SER A 190 18.94 0.48 0.80
N TRP A 191 18.58 1.66 1.32
CA TRP A 191 17.28 2.33 1.14
C TRP A 191 17.28 3.20 -0.11
N ASN A 192 17.42 2.58 -1.27
CA ASN A 192 17.57 3.28 -2.55
C ASN A 192 16.25 3.47 -3.31
N ARG A 193 15.13 2.99 -2.77
CA ARG A 193 13.84 2.97 -3.47
C ARG A 193 12.74 3.53 -2.59
N ASN A 194 11.92 4.38 -3.18
CA ASN A 194 10.85 5.08 -2.46
C ASN A 194 9.61 5.21 -3.35
N LEU A 195 8.43 4.99 -2.77
CA LEU A 195 7.16 5.27 -3.40
C LEU A 195 6.47 6.42 -2.68
N LEU A 196 5.89 7.35 -3.44
CA LEU A 196 5.12 8.46 -2.92
C LEU A 196 3.79 8.50 -3.64
N SER A 197 2.70 8.55 -2.90
CA SER A 197 1.38 8.61 -3.50
C SER A 197 0.48 9.61 -2.80
N ALA A 198 -0.40 10.22 -3.58
CA ALA A 198 -1.55 10.95 -3.10
C ALA A 198 -2.76 10.65 -3.98
N GLY A 199 -3.93 10.55 -3.37
CA GLY A 199 -5.13 10.15 -4.08
C GLY A 199 -6.38 10.33 -3.25
N THR A 200 -7.48 9.76 -3.74
CA THR A 200 -8.76 9.75 -3.04
C THR A 200 -9.47 8.42 -3.25
N GLU A 201 -10.03 7.89 -2.17
CA GLU A 201 -10.96 6.76 -2.22
C GLU A 201 -12.38 7.30 -2.34
N ILE A 202 -13.19 6.79 -3.28
CA ILE A 202 -14.58 7.18 -3.48
C ILE A 202 -15.47 5.95 -3.28
N ALA A 203 -16.47 6.07 -2.42
CA ALA A 203 -17.46 4.99 -2.24
C ALA A 203 -18.50 5.04 -3.36
N LEU A 204 -18.42 4.12 -4.32
CA LEU A 204 -19.37 4.02 -5.44
C LEU A 204 -20.70 3.40 -4.99
N VAL A 205 -20.63 2.27 -4.28
CA VAL A 205 -21.80 1.57 -3.74
C VAL A 205 -21.54 1.25 -2.28
N ARG A 206 -22.47 1.68 -1.41
CA ARG A 206 -22.35 1.51 0.05
C ARG A 206 -21.97 0.06 0.39
N LYS A 207 -20.80 -0.12 1.01
CA LYS A 207 -20.24 -1.43 1.42
C LYS A 207 -20.03 -2.46 0.30
N ARG A 208 -20.09 -2.12 -0.99
CA ARG A 208 -19.91 -3.11 -2.08
C ARG A 208 -18.88 -2.72 -3.13
N ALA A 209 -18.71 -1.43 -3.39
CA ALA A 209 -17.74 -0.96 -4.37
C ALA A 209 -17.05 0.32 -3.90
N ARG A 210 -15.73 0.38 -4.08
CA ARG A 210 -14.91 1.58 -3.90
C ARG A 210 -14.02 1.77 -5.13
N LEU A 211 -13.78 3.03 -5.46
CA LEU A 211 -12.85 3.42 -6.52
C LEU A 211 -11.76 4.28 -5.91
N ASP A 212 -10.52 3.86 -6.09
CA ASP A 212 -9.37 4.62 -5.66
C ASP A 212 -8.75 5.26 -6.90
N PHE A 213 -8.56 6.58 -6.87
CA PHE A 213 -7.84 7.31 -7.91
C PHE A 213 -6.63 7.97 -7.28
N TYR A 214 -5.45 7.78 -7.86
CA TYR A 214 -4.22 8.25 -7.24
C TYR A 214 -3.16 8.63 -8.26
N TYR A 215 -2.28 9.51 -7.83
CA TYR A 215 -0.99 9.73 -8.44
C TYR A 215 0.08 9.01 -7.61
N LEU A 216 1.06 8.43 -8.27
CA LEU A 216 2.21 7.78 -7.65
C LEU A 216 3.48 8.22 -8.35
N ARG A 217 4.51 8.44 -7.55
CA ARG A 217 5.88 8.57 -8.02
C ARG A 217 6.73 7.43 -7.46
N LYS A 218 7.43 6.71 -8.33
CA LYS A 218 8.46 5.73 -7.97
C LYS A 218 9.83 6.35 -8.21
N ASN A 219 10.64 6.41 -7.16
CA ASN A 219 12.03 6.85 -7.24
C ASN A 219 12.97 5.68 -6.96
N CYS A 220 14.07 5.63 -7.71
CA CYS A 220 15.17 4.71 -7.41
C CYS A 220 16.52 5.39 -7.61
N ASP A 221 17.24 5.62 -6.52
CA ASP A 221 18.47 6.42 -6.50
C ASP A 221 19.65 5.73 -7.18
N THR A 222 19.65 4.39 -7.24
CA THR A 222 20.76 3.59 -7.82
C THR A 222 20.33 2.75 -9.02
N CYS A 223 19.14 2.97 -9.58
CA CYS A 223 18.67 2.22 -10.74
C CYS A 223 19.16 2.88 -12.03
N ASP A 224 19.47 2.07 -13.04
CA ASP A 224 19.89 2.56 -14.36
C ASP A 224 18.73 3.11 -15.22
N PHE A 225 17.53 3.20 -14.66
CA PHE A 225 16.33 3.67 -15.33
C PHE A 225 15.69 4.85 -14.60
N ALA A 226 15.03 5.72 -15.36
CA ALA A 226 14.44 6.95 -14.83
C ALA A 226 13.28 6.68 -13.86
N ASP A 227 13.10 7.61 -12.92
CA ASP A 227 11.91 7.71 -12.06
C ASP A 227 10.61 7.65 -12.86
N VAL A 228 9.54 7.17 -12.24
CA VAL A 228 8.28 6.92 -12.93
C VAL A 228 7.15 7.69 -12.25
N ASN A 229 6.38 8.41 -13.06
CA ASN A 229 5.12 9.00 -12.65
C ASN A 229 3.98 8.12 -13.13
N ALA A 230 3.02 7.82 -12.26
CA ALA A 230 1.88 7.01 -12.61
C ALA A 230 0.58 7.64 -12.12
N ILE A 231 -0.44 7.58 -12.98
CA ILE A 231 -1.83 7.83 -12.61
C ILE A 231 -2.51 6.47 -12.51
N GLY A 232 -2.90 6.09 -11.31
CA GLY A 232 -3.49 4.80 -11.02
C GLY A 232 -4.97 4.89 -10.70
N MET A 233 -5.67 3.80 -11.01
CA MET A 233 -7.08 3.63 -10.69
C MET A 233 -7.35 2.20 -10.24
N ASN A 234 -7.87 2.01 -9.02
CA ASN A 234 -8.19 0.69 -8.47
C ASN A 234 -9.68 0.58 -8.16
N LEU A 235 -10.36 -0.37 -8.81
CA LEU A 235 -11.73 -0.74 -8.47
C LEU A 235 -11.73 -1.87 -7.45
N HIS A 236 -12.23 -1.59 -6.26
CA HIS A 236 -12.42 -2.59 -5.21
C HIS A 236 -13.87 -3.05 -5.14
N LEU A 237 -14.10 -4.35 -5.29
CA LEU A 237 -15.37 -5.02 -5.04
C LEU A 237 -15.32 -5.77 -3.71
N PHE A 238 -16.45 -5.79 -2.99
CA PHE A 238 -16.56 -6.41 -1.67
C PHE A 238 -17.77 -7.33 -1.56
N PHE A 239 -17.53 -8.52 -1.03
CA PHE A 239 -18.50 -9.60 -0.85
C PHE A 239 -18.38 -10.22 0.56
N GLY A 240 -19.42 -10.92 1.02
CA GLY A 240 -19.42 -11.66 2.28
C GLY A 240 -20.07 -10.94 3.47
N LYS A 241 -19.81 -11.45 4.68
CA LYS A 241 -20.37 -10.94 5.94
C LYS A 241 -19.61 -9.67 6.36
N ARG A 242 -20.34 -8.56 6.42
CA ARG A 242 -19.84 -7.25 6.86
C ARG A 242 -20.61 -6.72 8.04
#